data_AF-A0A166JEI8-F1
#
_entry.id   AF-A0A166JEI8-F1
#
_cell.length_a   1.000
_cell.length_b   1.000
_cell.length_c   1.000
_cell.angle_alpha   90.00
_cell.angle_beta   90.00
_cell.angle_gamma   90.00
#
_symmetry.space_group_name_H-M   'P 1'
#
loop_
_entity.id
_entity.type
_entity.pdbx_description
1 polymer ?
#
loop_
_entity_poly.entity_id
_entity_poly.type
_entity_poly.pdbx_seq_one_letter_code
_entity_poly.pdbx_strand_id
1 'polypeptide(L)'
;MSTNQKLSTAEVVRAQAAKEVSVGGETLSISKVHMWRNAQPRVSTLAEEALRSTSPQNTRPLSLTMTVKRNSGTSTASTDGLDSSVLPYLVAIHVLREGIPFSAQAELNTSPDDPTSIHYAWPAPPLGATENIAETPAHEGAYFLAQTVDKGSALSLSAWNGPLWGVLRNGLDDMLDFIAVLEFEGGIFLTSERQRVETVY
;
A
#
# COMPACT_ATOMS: atom_id res chain seq x y z
N MET A 1 -16.46 1.41 -34.34
CA MET A 1 -17.09 0.89 -33.11
C MET A 1 -16.08 1.04 -32.00
N SER A 2 -16.22 2.04 -31.14
CA SER A 2 -15.34 2.22 -29.99
C SER A 2 -15.90 1.35 -28.86
N THR A 3 -15.27 0.21 -28.59
CA THR A 3 -15.55 -0.56 -27.38
C THR A 3 -15.23 0.33 -26.19
N ASN A 4 -16.25 0.78 -25.46
CA ASN A 4 -16.11 1.34 -24.12
C ASN A 4 -15.63 0.22 -23.20
N GLN A 5 -14.33 -0.06 -23.24
CA GLN A 5 -13.70 -0.99 -22.32
C GLN A 5 -13.67 -0.30 -20.96
N LYS A 6 -14.51 -0.78 -20.03
CA LYS A 6 -14.51 -0.30 -18.65
C LYS A 6 -13.15 -0.66 -18.04
N LEU A 7 -12.31 0.35 -17.83
CA LEU A 7 -11.03 0.18 -17.18
C LEU A 7 -11.24 -0.38 -15.77
N SER A 8 -10.39 -1.32 -15.37
CA SER A 8 -10.28 -1.83 -14.01
C SER A 8 -9.75 -0.75 -13.06
N THR A 9 -9.98 -0.91 -11.76
CA THR A 9 -9.46 0.02 -10.74
C THR A 9 -7.94 0.15 -10.83
N ALA A 10 -7.23 -0.97 -11.03
CA ALA A 10 -5.77 -1.00 -11.21
C ALA A 10 -5.31 -0.14 -12.41
N GLU A 11 -6.05 -0.19 -13.52
CA GLU A 11 -5.77 0.59 -14.72
C GLU A 11 -6.00 2.08 -14.50
N VAL A 12 -7.10 2.45 -13.84
CA VAL A 12 -7.41 3.84 -13.53
C VAL A 12 -6.34 4.44 -12.61
N VAL A 13 -6.01 3.74 -11.53
CA VAL A 13 -5.00 4.17 -10.56
C VAL A 13 -3.65 4.35 -11.26
N ARG A 14 -3.22 3.38 -12.07
CA ARG A 14 -1.93 3.47 -12.78
C ARG A 14 -1.91 4.60 -13.82
N ALA A 15 -2.98 4.78 -14.59
CA ALA A 15 -3.03 5.79 -15.65
C ALA A 15 -3.08 7.22 -15.11
N GLN A 16 -3.63 7.41 -13.92
CA GLN A 16 -3.78 8.74 -13.29
C GLN A 16 -2.64 9.08 -12.32
N ALA A 17 -1.84 8.11 -11.91
CA ALA A 17 -0.78 8.35 -10.94
C ALA A 17 0.40 9.14 -11.50
N ALA A 18 0.84 10.15 -10.74
CA ALA A 18 2.00 10.99 -11.06
C ALA A 18 3.10 10.83 -10.00
N LYS A 19 4.37 11.01 -10.38
CA LYS A 19 5.51 10.94 -9.45
C LYS A 19 5.54 12.10 -8.44
N GLU A 20 4.91 13.22 -8.81
CA GLU A 20 4.72 14.38 -7.95
C GLU A 20 3.29 14.88 -8.14
N VAL A 21 2.64 15.28 -7.05
CA VAL A 21 1.28 15.82 -7.07
C VAL A 21 1.20 17.09 -6.24
N SER A 22 0.33 18.02 -6.64
CA SER A 22 0.00 19.19 -5.84
C SER A 22 -1.32 18.97 -5.12
N VAL A 23 -1.27 19.05 -3.79
CA VAL A 23 -2.31 18.63 -2.88
C VAL A 23 -2.40 19.68 -1.77
N GLY A 24 -3.52 20.42 -1.71
CA GLY A 24 -3.72 21.52 -0.76
C GLY A 24 -2.71 22.68 -0.88
N GLY A 25 -2.06 22.87 -2.03
CA GLY A 25 -1.01 23.88 -2.21
C GLY A 25 0.40 23.40 -1.85
N GLU A 26 0.54 22.13 -1.43
CA GLU A 26 1.81 21.46 -1.19
C GLU A 26 2.13 20.52 -2.35
N THR A 27 3.38 20.46 -2.76
CA THR A 27 3.89 19.50 -3.75
C THR A 27 4.54 18.34 -3.03
N LEU A 28 4.07 17.13 -3.32
CA LEU A 28 4.44 15.92 -2.60
C LEU A 28 5.13 14.93 -3.54
N SER A 29 6.07 14.17 -2.98
CA SER A 29 6.68 13.01 -3.65
C SER A 29 6.84 11.84 -2.68
N ILE A 30 6.81 10.62 -3.19
CA ILE A 30 7.17 9.43 -2.40
C ILE A 30 8.70 9.32 -2.40
N SER A 31 9.30 9.52 -1.23
CA SER A 31 10.75 9.52 -1.06
C SER A 31 11.33 8.12 -0.81
N LYS A 32 10.57 7.28 -0.12
CA LYS A 32 10.95 5.91 0.22
C LYS A 32 9.70 5.06 0.29
N VAL A 33 9.78 3.84 -0.21
CA VAL A 33 8.76 2.82 -0.04
C VAL A 33 9.44 1.46 0.06
N HIS A 34 8.94 0.63 0.96
CA HIS A 34 9.47 -0.69 1.26
C HIS A 34 8.31 -1.63 1.53
N MET A 35 8.29 -2.77 0.84
CA MET A 35 7.29 -3.81 1.03
C MET A 35 8.01 -5.11 1.35
N TRP A 36 7.58 -5.80 2.40
CA TRP A 36 8.26 -6.99 2.86
C TRP A 36 7.34 -8.10 3.36
N ARG A 37 7.87 -9.31 3.34
CA ARG A 37 7.31 -10.50 3.99
C ARG A 37 8.20 -10.91 5.15
N ASN A 38 7.61 -11.12 6.32
CA ASN A 38 8.33 -11.72 7.45
C ASN A 38 8.31 -13.25 7.34
N ALA A 39 9.45 -13.89 7.06
CA ALA A 39 9.63 -15.33 6.97
C ALA A 39 10.22 -15.98 8.25
N GLN A 40 10.36 -15.24 9.35
CA GLN A 40 10.93 -15.77 10.60
C GLN A 40 10.13 -16.96 11.15
N PRO A 41 10.80 -18.03 11.64
CA PRO A 41 10.13 -19.10 12.37
C PRO A 41 9.36 -18.54 13.57
N ARG A 42 8.16 -19.05 13.82
CA ARG A 42 7.36 -18.69 15.00
C ARG A 42 6.92 -19.97 15.71
N VAL A 43 6.91 -19.93 17.05
CA VAL A 43 6.21 -20.94 17.83
C VAL A 43 4.74 -20.64 17.69
N SER A 44 4.01 -21.57 17.10
CA SER A 44 2.58 -21.43 16.90
C SER A 44 1.81 -22.20 17.95
N THR A 45 0.62 -21.72 18.27
CA THR A 45 -0.29 -22.44 19.15
C THR A 45 -0.95 -23.62 18.42
N LEU A 46 -1.42 -24.61 19.18
CA LEU A 46 -2.19 -25.76 18.65
C LEU A 46 -3.41 -25.32 17.81
N ALA A 47 -4.04 -24.19 18.16
CA ALA A 47 -5.16 -23.63 17.42
C ALA A 47 -4.73 -23.08 16.04
N GLU A 48 -3.59 -22.38 15.98
CA GLU A 48 -3.01 -21.89 14.72
C GLU A 48 -2.47 -23.01 13.83
N GLU A 49 -2.07 -24.14 14.42
CA GLU A 49 -1.68 -25.36 13.69
C GLU A 49 -2.89 -26.10 13.11
N ALA A 50 -4.02 -26.12 13.82
CA ALA A 50 -5.30 -26.65 13.30
C ALA A 50 -5.88 -25.81 12.15
N LEU A 51 -5.71 -24.48 12.19
CA LEU A 51 -6.07 -23.58 11.09
C LEU A 51 -5.10 -23.71 9.89
N ARG A 52 -3.80 -23.96 10.14
CA ARG A 52 -2.81 -24.21 9.08
C ARG A 52 -3.00 -25.55 8.36
N SER A 53 -3.55 -26.56 9.02
CA SER A 53 -3.78 -27.87 8.41
C SER A 53 -4.99 -27.90 7.48
N THR A 54 -5.86 -26.89 7.52
CA THR A 54 -7.05 -26.76 6.66
C THR A 54 -6.88 -25.79 5.48
N SER A 55 -5.80 -25.01 5.45
CA SER A 55 -5.54 -24.05 4.36
C SER A 55 -4.13 -24.26 3.76
N PRO A 56 -4.00 -24.60 2.47
CA PRO A 56 -2.71 -24.89 1.84
C PRO A 56 -1.78 -23.66 1.68
N GLN A 57 -2.14 -22.49 2.23
CA GLN A 57 -1.32 -21.29 2.16
C GLN A 57 -0.63 -21.03 3.50
N ASN A 58 0.57 -21.57 3.65
CA ASN A 58 1.52 -21.24 4.72
C ASN A 58 2.14 -19.84 4.53
N THR A 59 1.45 -18.95 3.80
CA THR A 59 1.99 -17.69 3.30
C THR A 59 1.64 -16.57 4.26
N ARG A 60 2.63 -15.75 4.57
CA ARG A 60 2.43 -14.55 5.35
C ARG A 60 2.13 -13.36 4.46
N PRO A 61 1.18 -12.50 4.87
CA PRO A 61 0.83 -11.31 4.12
C PRO A 61 1.99 -10.33 4.04
N LEU A 62 1.99 -9.53 2.99
CA LEU A 62 2.95 -8.44 2.83
C LEU A 62 2.62 -7.28 3.76
N SER A 63 3.66 -6.60 4.22
CA SER A 63 3.59 -5.34 4.97
C SER A 63 4.29 -4.25 4.17
N LEU A 64 3.88 -2.99 4.36
CA LEU A 64 4.37 -1.84 3.63
C LEU A 64 4.74 -0.72 4.61
N THR A 65 5.85 -0.03 4.34
CA THR A 65 6.17 1.28 4.89
C THR A 65 6.51 2.22 3.75
N MET A 66 6.11 3.47 3.90
CA MET A 66 6.33 4.50 2.90
C MET A 66 6.54 5.85 3.56
N THR A 67 7.36 6.69 2.96
CA THR A 67 7.60 8.06 3.41
C THR A 67 7.32 9.03 2.29
N VAL A 68 6.32 9.89 2.50
CA VAL A 68 5.96 10.99 1.61
C VAL A 68 6.66 12.24 2.10
N LYS A 69 7.29 12.99 1.20
CA LYS A 69 7.95 14.26 1.53
C LYS A 69 7.27 15.42 0.83
N ARG A 70 7.23 16.55 1.54
CA ARG A 70 6.92 17.86 0.98
C ARG A 70 8.15 18.36 0.22
N ASN A 71 8.01 18.54 -1.09
CA ASN A 71 9.06 19.11 -1.95
C ASN A 71 9.03 20.64 -1.91
N SER A 72 7.84 21.23 -1.89
CA SER A 72 7.63 22.68 -1.84
C SER A 72 6.16 22.99 -1.53
N GLY A 73 5.85 24.15 -0.96
CA GLY A 73 4.48 24.62 -0.90
C GLY A 73 4.34 25.95 -0.17
N THR A 74 3.09 26.32 0.08
CA THR A 74 2.70 27.65 0.59
C THR A 74 2.80 27.77 2.10
N SER A 75 2.91 26.66 2.84
CA SER A 75 3.08 26.70 4.30
C SER A 75 4.48 27.22 4.67
N THR A 76 4.53 28.48 5.11
CA THR A 76 5.76 29.16 5.54
C THR A 76 6.23 28.76 6.94
N ALA A 77 5.51 27.86 7.63
CA ALA A 77 5.84 27.43 8.98
C ALA A 77 6.18 25.94 8.99
N SER A 78 7.43 25.62 9.35
CA SER A 78 7.90 24.25 9.63
C SER A 78 7.22 23.59 10.85
N THR A 79 6.15 24.19 11.37
CA THR A 79 5.40 23.75 12.56
C THR A 79 3.99 23.27 12.22
N ASP A 80 3.46 23.55 11.02
CA ASP A 80 2.26 22.88 10.51
C ASP A 80 2.67 21.59 9.83
N GLY A 81 2.62 20.50 10.60
CA GLY A 81 2.90 19.16 10.09
C GLY A 81 1.90 18.75 9.00
N LEU A 82 2.28 17.78 8.17
CA LEU A 82 1.41 17.24 7.12
C LEU A 82 0.11 16.56 7.66
N ASP A 83 0.03 16.35 8.97
CA ASP A 83 -1.17 15.95 9.73
C ASP A 83 -2.17 17.08 9.96
N SER A 84 -1.69 18.34 9.96
CA SER A 84 -2.47 19.54 10.21
C SER A 84 -2.93 20.17 8.89
N SER A 85 -4.21 20.04 8.56
CA SER A 85 -4.99 20.91 7.65
C SER A 85 -4.70 20.90 6.13
N VAL A 86 -3.59 20.38 5.61
CA VAL A 86 -3.21 20.68 4.19
C VAL A 86 -3.23 19.46 3.24
N LEU A 87 -3.25 18.23 3.75
CA LEU A 87 -3.47 17.05 2.92
C LEU A 87 -4.97 16.68 2.91
N PRO A 88 -5.74 16.83 1.80
CA PRO A 88 -6.98 16.10 1.61
C PRO A 88 -6.81 14.66 2.04
N TYR A 89 -7.78 14.18 2.81
CA TYR A 89 -7.72 12.91 3.51
C TYR A 89 -7.18 11.82 2.58
N LEU A 90 -6.05 11.21 2.98
CA LEU A 90 -5.55 10.02 2.32
C LEU A 90 -6.65 8.97 2.40
N VAL A 91 -7.08 8.45 1.24
CA VAL A 91 -8.21 7.52 1.12
C VAL A 91 -7.70 6.09 1.14
N ALA A 92 -6.62 5.82 0.41
CA ALA A 92 -6.07 4.48 0.30
C ALA A 92 -4.58 4.48 -0.10
N ILE A 93 -3.90 3.39 0.25
CA ILE A 93 -2.61 3.02 -0.32
C ILE A 93 -2.84 1.83 -1.23
N HIS A 94 -2.69 2.05 -2.53
CA HIS A 94 -2.73 1.00 -3.53
C HIS A 94 -1.32 0.45 -3.73
N VAL A 95 -1.22 -0.86 -3.94
CA VAL A 95 -0.03 -1.48 -4.49
C VAL A 95 -0.41 -2.23 -5.76
N LEU A 96 0.40 -2.05 -6.79
CA LEU A 96 0.21 -2.68 -8.08
C LEU A 96 1.42 -3.56 -8.38
N ARG A 97 1.18 -4.82 -8.70
CA ARG A 97 2.22 -5.76 -9.13
C ARG A 97 2.71 -5.37 -10.53
N GLU A 98 4.03 -5.35 -10.68
CA GLU A 98 4.72 -5.07 -11.94
C GLU A 98 5.33 -6.35 -12.53
N GLY A 99 5.53 -6.37 -13.86
CA GLY A 99 6.15 -7.51 -14.56
C GLY A 99 5.20 -8.59 -15.08
N ILE A 100 3.88 -8.42 -14.91
CA ILE A 100 2.86 -9.26 -15.57
C ILE A 100 2.36 -8.51 -16.83
N PRO A 101 2.35 -9.12 -18.03
CA PRO A 101 1.87 -8.45 -19.24
C PRO A 101 0.43 -7.97 -19.08
N PHE A 102 0.16 -6.71 -19.46
CA PHE A 102 -1.12 -6.02 -19.27
C PHE A 102 -2.32 -6.72 -19.94
N SER A 103 -2.09 -7.43 -21.03
CA SER A 103 -3.13 -8.25 -21.69
C SER A 103 -3.63 -9.43 -20.84
N ALA A 104 -2.86 -9.85 -19.83
CA ALA A 104 -3.26 -10.86 -18.85
C ALA A 104 -3.84 -10.24 -17.55
N GLN A 105 -3.82 -8.91 -17.41
CA GLN A 105 -4.21 -8.18 -16.19
C GLN A 105 -5.73 -7.91 -16.11
N ALA A 106 -6.41 -7.79 -17.26
CA ALA A 106 -7.83 -7.43 -17.34
C ALA A 106 -8.79 -8.50 -16.75
N GLU A 107 -8.32 -9.74 -16.54
CA GLU A 107 -9.11 -10.87 -16.02
C GLU A 107 -8.80 -11.23 -14.55
N LEU A 108 -7.87 -10.51 -13.90
CA LEU A 108 -7.34 -10.85 -12.57
C LEU A 108 -7.84 -9.94 -11.43
N ASN A 109 -9.00 -9.29 -11.60
CA ASN A 109 -9.73 -8.66 -10.47
C ASN A 109 -10.40 -9.73 -9.60
N THR A 110 -9.60 -10.68 -9.12
CA THR A 110 -9.95 -11.65 -8.08
C THR A 110 -9.92 -10.98 -6.72
N SER A 111 -10.32 -11.70 -5.66
CA SER A 111 -10.24 -11.20 -4.28
C SER A 111 -8.89 -10.51 -4.00
N PRO A 112 -8.81 -9.43 -3.20
CA PRO A 112 -7.53 -8.78 -2.87
C PRO A 112 -6.48 -9.75 -2.30
N ASP A 113 -6.93 -10.81 -1.64
CA ASP A 113 -6.09 -11.89 -1.07
C ASP A 113 -5.67 -12.96 -2.09
N ASP A 114 -6.15 -12.89 -3.32
CA ASP A 114 -5.80 -13.86 -4.35
C ASP A 114 -4.31 -13.71 -4.72
N PRO A 115 -3.52 -14.80 -4.67
CA PRO A 115 -2.10 -14.76 -5.04
C PRO A 115 -1.84 -14.35 -6.49
N THR A 116 -2.86 -14.40 -7.35
CA THR A 116 -2.82 -13.97 -8.76
C THR A 116 -3.30 -12.53 -8.96
N SER A 117 -3.85 -11.88 -7.93
CA SER A 117 -4.23 -10.47 -7.99
C SER A 117 -3.02 -9.60 -8.34
N ILE A 118 -3.29 -8.52 -9.05
CA ILE A 118 -2.30 -7.51 -9.44
C ILE A 118 -2.45 -6.21 -8.67
N HIS A 119 -3.53 -6.07 -7.90
CA HIS A 119 -3.88 -4.85 -7.17
C HIS A 119 -4.40 -5.19 -5.78
N TYR A 120 -3.81 -4.53 -4.78
CA TYR A 120 -4.32 -4.50 -3.42
C TYR A 120 -4.40 -3.06 -2.95
N ALA A 121 -5.36 -2.74 -2.07
CA ALA A 121 -5.47 -1.43 -1.46
C ALA A 121 -5.70 -1.54 0.04
N TRP A 122 -4.87 -0.86 0.83
CA TRP A 122 -5.16 -0.58 2.23
C TRP A 122 -6.03 0.67 2.32
N PRO A 123 -7.26 0.60 2.84
CA PRO A 123 -8.07 1.78 3.05
C PRO A 123 -7.55 2.62 4.22
N ALA A 124 -8.02 3.86 4.29
CA ALA A 124 -7.86 4.73 5.44
C ALA A 124 -8.53 4.14 6.69
N PRO A 125 -8.02 4.45 7.90
CA PRO A 125 -8.63 4.05 9.14
C PRO A 125 -10.06 4.62 9.26
N PRO A 126 -11.01 3.89 9.86
CA PRO A 126 -12.36 4.40 10.09
C PRO A 126 -12.34 5.66 10.96
N LEU A 127 -13.20 6.62 10.61
CA LEU A 127 -13.37 7.88 11.35
C LEU A 127 -13.68 7.60 12.83
N GLY A 128 -12.89 8.17 13.75
CA GLY A 128 -13.07 7.97 15.19
C GLY A 128 -12.16 6.90 15.81
N ALA A 129 -11.21 6.32 15.06
CA ALA A 129 -10.03 5.68 15.64
C ALA A 129 -9.14 6.76 16.29
N THR A 130 -9.55 7.25 17.45
CA THR A 130 -8.92 8.34 18.20
C THR A 130 -7.46 8.01 18.53
N GLU A 131 -6.55 8.93 18.14
CA GLU A 131 -5.22 9.37 18.63
C GLU A 131 -4.31 8.49 19.52
N ASN A 132 -4.76 7.37 20.07
CA ASN A 132 -3.91 6.24 20.47
C ASN A 132 -3.90 5.22 19.34
N ILE A 133 -3.18 5.55 18.27
CA ILE A 133 -2.96 4.69 17.12
C ILE A 133 -2.13 3.47 17.58
N ALA A 134 -2.79 2.45 18.09
CA ALA A 134 -2.15 1.19 18.41
C ALA A 134 -1.97 0.39 17.11
N GLU A 135 -0.77 -0.16 16.90
CA GLU A 135 -0.47 -1.04 15.75
C GLU A 135 -1.48 -2.20 15.67
N THR A 136 -1.93 -2.71 16.81
CA THR A 136 -2.82 -3.88 16.92
C THR A 136 -4.14 -3.73 16.15
N PRO A 137 -4.97 -2.68 16.37
CA PRO A 137 -6.13 -2.40 15.52
C PRO A 137 -5.83 -2.26 14.01
N ALA A 138 -4.68 -1.70 13.63
CA ALA A 138 -4.30 -1.55 12.23
C ALA A 138 -3.94 -2.89 11.57
N HIS A 139 -3.28 -3.77 12.33
CA HIS A 139 -3.10 -5.16 11.94
C HIS A 139 -4.47 -5.84 11.73
N GLU A 140 -5.36 -5.78 12.71
CA GLU A 140 -6.65 -6.47 12.66
C GLU A 140 -7.60 -5.93 11.57
N GLY A 141 -7.60 -4.62 11.36
CA GLY A 141 -8.47 -3.92 10.42
C GLY A 141 -7.93 -3.77 9.00
N ALA A 142 -6.70 -4.22 8.73
CA ALA A 142 -6.03 -4.13 7.44
C ALA A 142 -6.09 -2.72 6.79
N TYR A 143 -5.95 -1.67 7.61
CA TYR A 143 -5.86 -0.27 7.17
C TYR A 143 -4.45 0.27 7.41
N PHE A 144 -4.12 1.40 6.78
CA PHE A 144 -2.82 2.05 6.98
C PHE A 144 -2.83 3.02 8.16
N LEU A 145 -1.66 3.21 8.75
CA LEU A 145 -1.38 4.23 9.76
C LEU A 145 -0.55 5.34 9.15
N ALA A 146 -0.86 6.58 9.52
CA ALA A 146 -0.16 7.76 9.10
C ALA A 146 0.40 8.51 10.30
N GLN A 147 1.67 8.87 10.23
CA GLN A 147 2.36 9.61 11.28
C GLN A 147 3.25 10.68 10.66
N THR A 148 3.17 11.90 11.18
CA THR A 148 4.07 12.97 10.81
C THR A 148 5.48 12.72 11.32
N VAL A 149 6.47 12.87 10.43
CA VAL A 149 7.90 12.72 10.70
C VAL A 149 8.66 13.93 10.15
N ASP A 150 9.99 13.95 10.30
CA ASP A 150 10.88 15.03 9.85
C ASP A 150 10.39 16.43 10.25
N LYS A 151 9.99 16.56 11.53
CA LYS A 151 9.48 17.81 12.14
C LYS A 151 8.29 18.41 11.38
N GLY A 152 7.42 17.61 10.76
CA GLY A 152 6.26 18.12 10.03
C GLY A 152 6.37 18.08 8.51
N SER A 153 7.58 17.90 7.97
CA SER A 153 7.83 17.99 6.53
C SER A 153 7.60 16.69 5.76
N ALA A 154 7.37 15.59 6.46
CA ALA A 154 7.15 14.28 5.87
C ALA A 154 6.07 13.48 6.61
N LEU A 155 5.47 12.54 5.89
CA LEU A 155 4.49 11.60 6.42
C LEU A 155 5.03 10.18 6.27
N SER A 156 5.11 9.46 7.39
CA SER A 156 5.36 8.03 7.41
C SER A 156 4.04 7.28 7.37
N LEU A 157 3.91 6.35 6.44
CA LEU A 157 2.76 5.51 6.25
C LEU A 157 3.17 4.05 6.48
N SER A 158 2.43 3.33 7.30
CA SER A 158 2.68 1.92 7.62
C SER A 158 1.41 1.12 7.43
N ALA A 159 1.50 -0.03 6.77
CA ALA A 159 0.36 -0.91 6.54
C ALA A 159 0.79 -2.36 6.70
N TRP A 160 -0.11 -3.19 7.22
CA TRP A 160 0.14 -4.60 7.50
C TRP A 160 -0.98 -5.46 6.94
N ASN A 161 -0.76 -6.78 6.95
CA ASN A 161 -1.76 -7.75 6.52
C ASN A 161 -2.29 -7.47 5.11
N GLY A 162 -1.38 -7.15 4.19
CA GLY A 162 -1.68 -6.97 2.78
C GLY A 162 -1.73 -8.27 1.99
N PRO A 163 -1.49 -8.21 0.67
CA PRO A 163 -1.77 -9.34 -0.21
C PRO A 163 -0.83 -10.53 0.02
N LEU A 164 -1.34 -11.73 -0.28
CA LEU A 164 -0.60 -12.99 -0.26
C LEU A 164 0.09 -13.26 -1.61
N TRP A 165 0.63 -12.24 -2.28
CA TRP A 165 1.29 -12.41 -3.57
C TRP A 165 2.56 -13.24 -3.49
N GLY A 166 3.02 -13.83 -4.58
CA GLY A 166 4.32 -14.52 -4.59
C GLY A 166 4.30 -15.90 -3.93
N VAL A 167 3.16 -16.61 -4.03
CA VAL A 167 2.90 -17.94 -3.46
C VAL A 167 2.97 -19.03 -4.53
N LEU A 168 3.02 -18.63 -5.80
CA LEU A 168 2.80 -19.50 -6.93
C LEU A 168 4.12 -19.73 -7.66
N ARG A 169 5.04 -20.44 -7.01
CA ARG A 169 6.03 -21.40 -7.55
C ARG A 169 7.36 -21.35 -6.79
N ASN A 170 7.66 -22.43 -6.09
CA ASN A 170 9.01 -23.01 -5.89
C ASN A 170 10.19 -22.02 -5.75
N GLY A 171 10.08 -20.99 -4.91
CA GLY A 171 11.20 -20.07 -4.61
C GLY A 171 11.63 -19.14 -5.75
N LEU A 172 10.83 -18.99 -6.82
CA LEU A 172 11.07 -17.99 -7.88
C LEU A 172 10.33 -16.66 -7.65
N ASP A 173 9.39 -16.64 -6.72
CA ASP A 173 8.53 -15.49 -6.39
C ASP A 173 9.15 -14.50 -5.37
N ASP A 174 10.41 -14.72 -4.93
CA ASP A 174 11.15 -13.82 -4.02
C ASP A 174 11.58 -12.49 -4.69
N MET A 175 11.18 -12.25 -5.94
CA MET A 175 11.50 -11.04 -6.71
C MET A 175 10.27 -10.43 -7.36
N LEU A 176 9.22 -10.19 -6.56
CA LEU A 176 8.05 -9.46 -7.02
C LEU A 176 8.35 -7.97 -7.06
N ASP A 177 8.20 -7.36 -8.23
CA ASP A 177 8.29 -5.91 -8.36
C ASP A 177 6.89 -5.27 -8.22
N PHE A 178 6.85 -4.07 -7.66
CA PHE A 178 5.62 -3.35 -7.40
C PHE A 178 5.80 -1.83 -7.55
N ILE A 179 4.68 -1.13 -7.67
CA ILE A 179 4.58 0.32 -7.43
C ILE A 179 3.54 0.55 -6.33
N ALA A 180 3.80 1.51 -5.46
CA ALA A 180 2.82 1.99 -4.49
C ALA A 180 2.18 3.29 -5.02
N VAL A 181 0.88 3.43 -4.85
CA VAL A 181 0.14 4.63 -5.24
C VAL A 181 -0.70 5.09 -4.07
N LEU A 182 -0.55 6.37 -3.70
CA LEU A 182 -1.42 7.03 -2.74
C LEU A 182 -2.59 7.66 -3.44
N GLU A 183 -3.79 7.36 -2.95
CA GLU A 183 -5.02 8.04 -3.33
C GLU A 183 -5.34 9.10 -2.28
N PHE A 184 -5.41 10.35 -2.73
CA PHE A 184 -5.97 11.44 -1.94
C PHE A 184 -7.42 11.69 -2.37
N GLU A 185 -8.21 12.27 -1.46
CA GLU A 185 -9.56 12.72 -1.77
C GLU A 185 -9.59 13.56 -3.06
N GLY A 186 -10.63 13.35 -3.88
CA GLY A 186 -10.75 13.99 -5.19
C GLY A 186 -10.09 13.22 -6.33
N GLY A 187 -9.56 12.02 -6.08
CA GLY A 187 -9.00 11.14 -7.12
C GLY A 187 -7.62 11.59 -7.60
N ILE A 188 -6.80 12.12 -6.69
CA ILE A 188 -5.42 12.49 -6.98
C ILE A 188 -4.53 11.31 -6.60
N PHE A 189 -3.70 10.86 -7.55
CA PHE A 189 -2.89 9.65 -7.39
C PHE A 189 -1.39 9.98 -7.43
N LEU A 190 -0.67 9.64 -6.36
CA LEU A 190 0.79 9.82 -6.24
C LEU A 190 1.49 8.46 -6.27
N THR A 191 2.32 8.20 -7.28
CA THR A 191 3.02 6.91 -7.43
C THR A 191 4.47 6.97 -6.97
N SER A 192 4.93 5.85 -6.41
CA SER A 192 6.34 5.58 -6.19
C SER A 192 7.03 5.18 -7.50
N GLU A 193 8.35 5.07 -7.44
CA GLU A 193 9.10 4.29 -8.44
C GLU A 193 8.88 2.79 -8.24
N ARG A 194 9.24 2.00 -9.25
CA ARG A 194 9.23 0.54 -9.16
C ARG A 194 10.20 0.09 -8.08
N GLN A 195 9.71 -0.72 -7.15
CA GLN A 195 10.48 -1.33 -6.09
C GLN A 195 10.31 -2.84 -6.10
N ARG A 196 11.18 -3.53 -5.36
CA ARG A 196 11.12 -4.97 -5.17
C ARG A 196 10.63 -5.31 -3.77
N VAL A 197 9.80 -6.33 -3.67
CA VAL A 197 9.42 -6.93 -2.39
C VAL A 197 10.61 -7.65 -1.77
N GLU A 198 10.80 -7.47 -0.46
CA GLU A 198 11.86 -8.14 0.29
C GLU A 198 11.30 -9.25 1.19
N THR A 199 12.05 -10.33 1.34
CA THR A 199 11.79 -11.36 2.35
C THR A 199 12.75 -11.16 3.52
N VAL A 200 12.19 -10.92 4.71
CA VAL A 200 12.94 -10.71 5.96
C VAL A 200 12.92 -12.02 6.76
N TYR A 201 14.10 -12.56 7.06
CA TYR A 201 14.30 -13.85 7.73
C TYR A 201 14.66 -13.74 9.22
#